data_AF-A0A350EY83-F1
#
_entry.id   AF-A0A350EY83-F1
#
_cell.length_a   1.000
_cell.length_b   1.000
_cell.length_c   1.000
_cell.angle_alpha   90.00
_cell.angle_beta   90.00
_cell.angle_gamma   90.00
#
_symmetry.space_group_name_H-M   'P 1'
#
loop_
_entity.id
_entity.type
_entity.pdbx_description
1 polymer ?
#
loop_
_entity_poly.entity_id
_entity_poly.type
_entity_poly.pdbx_seq_one_letter_code
_entity_poly.pdbx_strand_id
1 'polypeptide(L)'
;MTILTLTTLLAGAVPATAAESIRLRRDGHWLYLERSDLPGGPIQINYLEAYCRAGSTDADWVKHTVIRHTNELVAASADGRELRMKDTLTDGLVVEHTITAGTDEVTFELVAHNPTAARSEAHWAQPCVRLGPFTGFPGNGPRGDLNDYLPKCFLFLKPEGDPAGAPVLTRMPTPVWELKARYIPGQVWAGPGVPRNDVNPRPLNPQTPANGLIGCFSADESMLFATAWEPYQELFQGVIRCVHSDFRLGGLKPGETRRIRGKIYVMKNDVDALLRRYEADFPDRAR
;
A
#
# COMPACT_ATOMS: atom_id res chain seq x y z
N MET A 1 -61.31 35.45 -25.79
CA MET A 1 -60.82 34.06 -25.71
C MET A 1 -59.32 34.10 -25.87
N THR A 2 -58.59 34.01 -24.77
CA THR A 2 -57.12 34.16 -24.74
C THR A 2 -56.51 32.76 -24.73
N ILE A 3 -55.69 32.45 -25.73
CA ILE A 3 -54.98 31.17 -25.83
C ILE A 3 -53.70 31.28 -24.99
N LEU A 4 -53.59 30.43 -23.98
CA LEU A 4 -52.40 30.31 -23.12
C LEU A 4 -51.50 29.21 -23.70
N THR A 5 -50.38 29.59 -24.31
CA THR A 5 -49.38 28.65 -24.81
C THR A 5 -48.51 28.17 -23.65
N LEU A 6 -48.61 26.88 -23.32
CA LEU A 6 -47.81 26.23 -22.29
C LEU A 6 -46.48 25.78 -22.92
N THR A 7 -45.39 26.48 -22.60
CA THR A 7 -44.03 26.12 -23.05
C THR A 7 -43.45 25.09 -22.08
N THR A 8 -43.40 23.83 -22.47
CA THR A 8 -42.78 22.75 -21.70
C THR A 8 -41.26 22.87 -21.79
N LEU A 9 -40.59 23.23 -20.69
CA LEU A 9 -39.13 23.11 -20.58
C LEU A 9 -38.74 21.63 -20.46
N LEU A 10 -38.13 21.09 -21.51
CA LEU A 10 -37.41 19.83 -21.46
C LEU A 10 -36.10 20.06 -20.72
N ALA A 11 -36.04 19.65 -19.45
CA ALA A 11 -34.79 19.54 -18.70
C ALA A 11 -33.94 18.43 -19.35
N GLY A 12 -32.90 18.83 -20.08
CA GLY A 12 -31.92 17.89 -20.62
C GLY A 12 -31.19 17.20 -19.47
N ALA A 13 -31.33 15.89 -19.37
CA ALA A 13 -30.51 15.09 -18.47
C ALA A 13 -29.05 15.21 -18.91
N VAL A 14 -28.22 15.83 -18.08
CA VAL A 14 -26.77 15.81 -18.26
C VAL A 14 -26.32 14.36 -18.08
N PRO A 15 -25.64 13.75 -19.06
CA PRO A 15 -25.14 12.39 -18.90
C PRO A 15 -24.19 12.37 -17.72
N ALA A 16 -24.40 11.45 -16.78
CA ALA A 16 -23.46 11.21 -15.71
C ALA A 16 -22.13 10.81 -16.37
N THR A 17 -21.10 11.64 -16.23
CA THR A 17 -19.74 11.27 -16.62
C THR A 17 -19.41 9.96 -15.91
N ALA A 18 -19.13 8.91 -16.68
CA ALA A 18 -18.63 7.66 -16.12
C ALA A 18 -17.48 8.00 -15.16
N ALA A 19 -17.52 7.47 -13.94
CA ALA A 19 -16.46 7.70 -12.97
C ALA A 19 -15.12 7.36 -13.64
N GLU A 20 -14.22 8.33 -13.73
CA GLU A 20 -12.94 8.11 -14.39
C GLU A 20 -12.22 6.99 -13.65
N SER A 21 -11.75 5.99 -14.39
CA SER A 21 -10.97 4.90 -13.81
C SER A 21 -9.55 5.37 -13.53
N ILE A 22 -8.88 4.70 -12.59
CA ILE A 22 -7.47 4.94 -12.31
C ILE A 22 -6.65 4.63 -13.58
N ARG A 23 -5.70 5.51 -13.90
CA ARG A 23 -4.62 5.25 -14.85
C ARG A 23 -3.30 5.09 -14.12
N LEU A 24 -2.44 4.24 -14.67
CA LEU A 24 -1.11 3.95 -14.19
C LEU A 24 -0.10 4.67 -15.07
N ARG A 25 0.83 5.37 -14.43
CA ARG A 25 2.01 5.91 -15.11
C ARG A 25 3.26 5.52 -14.34
N ARG A 26 4.33 5.23 -15.08
CA ARG A 26 5.66 4.96 -14.52
C ARG A 26 6.65 6.02 -14.97
N ASP A 27 7.50 6.45 -14.04
CA ASP A 27 8.66 7.30 -14.33
C ASP A 27 9.83 6.90 -13.42
N GLY A 28 10.82 6.22 -14.00
CA GLY A 28 11.89 5.58 -13.22
C GLY A 28 11.32 4.56 -12.22
N HIS A 29 11.66 4.71 -10.94
CA HIS A 29 11.16 3.88 -9.83
C HIS A 29 9.79 4.33 -9.28
N TRP A 30 9.23 5.41 -9.82
CA TRP A 30 7.94 5.92 -9.38
C TRP A 30 6.80 5.29 -10.16
N LEU A 31 5.81 4.78 -9.43
CA LEU A 31 4.48 4.45 -9.94
C LEU A 31 3.51 5.55 -9.51
N TYR A 32 2.68 6.01 -10.44
CA TYR A 32 1.65 7.01 -10.21
C TYR A 32 0.27 6.40 -10.44
N LEU A 33 -0.65 6.68 -9.52
CA LEU A 33 -2.07 6.41 -9.68
C LEU A 33 -2.76 7.74 -10.00
N GLU A 34 -3.30 7.84 -11.20
CA GLU A 34 -3.87 9.05 -11.76
C GLU A 34 -5.39 8.90 -11.91
N ARG A 35 -6.14 9.79 -11.24
CA ARG A 35 -7.58 9.96 -11.42
C ARG A 35 -7.92 11.41 -11.08
N SER A 36 -8.83 12.03 -11.83
CA SER A 36 -9.06 13.49 -11.77
C SER A 36 -9.64 14.00 -10.46
N ASP A 37 -10.34 13.15 -9.71
CA ASP A 37 -10.99 13.48 -8.45
C ASP A 37 -10.10 13.26 -7.21
N LEU A 38 -8.83 12.83 -7.39
CA LEU A 38 -7.94 12.56 -6.26
C LEU A 38 -7.56 13.85 -5.52
N PRO A 39 -7.85 13.96 -4.21
CA PRO A 39 -7.35 15.05 -3.39
C PRO A 39 -5.83 15.15 -3.49
N GLY A 40 -5.32 16.34 -3.78
CA GLY A 40 -3.87 16.56 -3.92
C GLY A 40 -3.25 16.00 -5.20
N GLY A 41 -4.03 15.48 -6.14
CA GLY A 41 -3.56 14.97 -7.43
C GLY A 41 -3.09 13.51 -7.41
N PRO A 42 -2.23 13.09 -8.36
CA PRO A 42 -1.78 11.71 -8.46
C PRO A 42 -1.11 11.19 -7.18
N ILE A 43 -1.48 9.97 -6.78
CA ILE A 43 -0.80 9.28 -5.68
C ILE A 43 0.50 8.70 -6.22
N GLN A 44 1.60 9.02 -5.54
CA GLN A 44 2.94 8.61 -5.93
C GLN A 44 3.42 7.47 -5.04
N ILE A 45 4.02 6.44 -5.64
CA ILE A 45 4.54 5.27 -4.94
C ILE A 45 5.99 5.10 -5.37
N ASN A 46 6.93 5.12 -4.41
CA ASN A 46 8.27 4.59 -4.67
C ASN A 46 8.12 3.07 -4.71
N TYR A 47 7.87 2.55 -5.91
CA TYR A 47 7.39 1.20 -6.09
C TYR A 47 8.56 0.23 -5.93
N LEU A 48 8.46 -0.61 -4.89
CA LEU A 48 9.50 -1.54 -4.46
C LEU A 48 10.80 -0.82 -4.11
N GLU A 49 10.67 0.19 -3.24
CA GLU A 49 11.79 0.97 -2.72
C GLU A 49 12.94 0.09 -2.20
N ALA A 50 12.61 -1.06 -1.61
CA ALA A 50 13.61 -2.04 -1.21
C ALA A 50 13.07 -3.48 -1.22
N TYR A 51 13.98 -4.40 -1.53
CA TYR A 51 13.93 -5.80 -1.09
C TYR A 51 14.88 -5.96 0.09
N CYS A 52 14.47 -6.71 1.10
CA CYS A 52 15.11 -6.71 2.40
C CYS A 52 15.49 -8.12 2.87
N ARG A 53 16.64 -8.22 3.54
CA ARG A 53 17.10 -9.43 4.23
C ARG A 53 16.32 -9.68 5.52
N ALA A 54 16.39 -10.91 6.01
CA ALA A 54 15.86 -11.25 7.32
C ALA A 54 16.63 -10.56 8.46
N GLY A 55 15.99 -10.46 9.63
CA GLY A 55 16.64 -9.99 10.86
C GLY A 55 16.86 -8.48 10.87
N SER A 56 15.94 -7.74 10.24
CA SER A 56 16.13 -6.32 9.92
C SER A 56 15.98 -5.35 11.10
N THR A 57 15.40 -5.75 12.23
CA THR A 57 14.96 -4.82 13.30
C THR A 57 16.11 -4.02 13.92
N ASP A 58 17.30 -4.63 14.06
CA ASP A 58 18.49 -3.97 14.61
C ASP A 58 19.59 -3.74 13.56
N ALA A 59 19.34 -4.19 12.33
CA ALA A 59 20.30 -4.13 11.24
C ALA A 59 20.39 -2.72 10.64
N ASP A 60 21.56 -2.40 10.09
CA ASP A 60 21.72 -1.17 9.33
C ASP A 60 20.98 -1.25 8.00
N TRP A 61 20.11 -0.27 7.74
CA TRP A 61 19.23 -0.28 6.58
C TRP A 61 20.00 -0.40 5.26
N VAL A 62 21.00 0.47 5.06
CA VAL A 62 21.71 0.56 3.78
C VAL A 62 22.79 -0.51 3.67
N LYS A 63 23.50 -0.80 4.78
CA LYS A 63 24.65 -1.70 4.75
C LYS A 63 24.27 -3.18 4.80
N HIS A 64 23.18 -3.54 5.49
CA HIS A 64 22.87 -4.93 5.79
C HIS A 64 21.47 -5.34 5.33
N THR A 65 20.46 -4.48 5.48
CA THR A 65 19.06 -4.85 5.18
C THR A 65 18.78 -4.91 3.69
N VAL A 66 19.07 -3.84 2.94
CA VAL A 66 18.64 -3.73 1.54
C VAL A 66 19.44 -4.64 0.60
N ILE A 67 18.73 -5.33 -0.27
CA ILE A 67 19.26 -6.06 -1.43
C ILE A 67 19.02 -5.17 -2.66
N ARG A 68 20.09 -4.94 -3.43
CA ARG A 68 19.99 -4.16 -4.67
C ARG A 68 19.19 -4.94 -5.70
N HIS A 69 18.43 -4.22 -6.52
CA HIS A 69 17.68 -4.79 -7.62
C HIS A 69 17.64 -3.79 -8.78
N THR A 70 17.32 -4.29 -9.96
CA THR A 70 16.86 -3.50 -11.10
C THR A 70 15.35 -3.69 -11.27
N ASN A 71 14.67 -2.69 -11.81
CA ASN A 71 13.24 -2.73 -12.15
C ASN A 71 13.07 -2.32 -13.62
N GLU A 72 12.57 -3.24 -14.43
CA GLU A 72 12.37 -3.06 -15.87
C GLU A 72 10.88 -2.97 -16.20
N LEU A 73 10.49 -2.00 -17.02
CA LEU A 73 9.15 -1.98 -17.62
C LEU A 73 9.14 -2.92 -18.82
N VAL A 74 8.35 -3.98 -18.72
CA VAL A 74 8.20 -5.00 -19.77
C VAL A 74 7.12 -4.59 -20.77
N ALA A 75 5.98 -4.11 -20.28
CA ALA A 75 4.88 -3.67 -21.12
C ALA A 75 4.00 -2.64 -20.39
N ALA A 76 3.33 -1.80 -21.18
CA ALA A 76 2.28 -0.91 -20.71
C ALA A 76 1.12 -0.96 -21.71
N SER A 77 -0.12 -1.04 -21.23
CA SER A 77 -1.28 -0.98 -22.10
C SER A 77 -1.51 0.44 -22.63
N ALA A 78 -2.06 0.56 -23.84
CA ALA A 78 -2.31 1.85 -24.48
C ALA A 78 -3.33 2.72 -23.72
N ASP A 79 -4.25 2.10 -22.97
CA ASP A 79 -5.21 2.81 -22.12
C ASP A 79 -4.64 3.22 -20.76
N GLY A 80 -3.39 2.84 -20.46
CA GLY A 80 -2.73 3.12 -19.19
C GLY A 80 -3.32 2.36 -18.01
N ARG A 81 -4.02 1.24 -18.24
CA ARG A 81 -4.64 0.45 -17.16
C ARG A 81 -3.85 -0.76 -16.72
N GLU A 82 -2.86 -1.19 -17.49
CA GLU A 82 -1.99 -2.33 -17.15
C GLU A 82 -0.52 -1.94 -17.30
N LEU A 83 0.29 -2.28 -16.30
CA LEU A 83 1.75 -2.27 -16.38
C LEU A 83 2.28 -3.67 -16.06
N ARG A 84 3.24 -4.12 -16.86
CA ARG A 84 4.04 -5.31 -16.56
C ARG A 84 5.46 -4.91 -16.29
N MET A 85 6.01 -5.36 -15.17
CA MET A 85 7.39 -5.07 -14.78
C MET A 85 8.11 -6.34 -14.38
N LYS A 86 9.44 -6.25 -14.33
CA LYS A 86 10.31 -7.31 -13.88
C LYS A 86 11.41 -6.75 -13.00
N ASP A 87 11.53 -7.30 -11.81
CA ASP A 87 12.65 -7.07 -10.92
C ASP A 87 13.67 -8.19 -10.99
N THR A 88 14.94 -7.81 -10.94
CA THR A 88 16.06 -8.76 -10.79
C THR A 88 16.96 -8.29 -9.65
N LEU A 89 17.03 -9.09 -8.59
CA LEU A 89 17.83 -8.80 -7.41
C LEU A 89 19.28 -9.24 -7.62
N THR A 90 20.21 -8.64 -6.88
CA THR A 90 21.63 -9.00 -6.94
C THR A 90 21.94 -10.43 -6.48
N ASP A 91 21.04 -11.06 -5.73
CA ASP A 91 21.15 -12.48 -5.35
C ASP A 91 20.55 -13.43 -6.41
N GLY A 92 20.03 -12.89 -7.51
CA GLY A 92 19.48 -13.61 -8.65
C GLY A 92 17.99 -13.93 -8.56
N LEU A 93 17.30 -13.52 -7.49
CA LEU A 93 15.83 -13.63 -7.45
C LEU A 93 15.20 -12.76 -8.55
N VAL A 94 14.22 -13.32 -9.25
CA VAL A 94 13.43 -12.61 -10.26
C VAL A 94 12.01 -12.43 -9.74
N VAL A 95 11.43 -11.25 -9.90
CA VAL A 95 10.02 -11.00 -9.57
C VAL A 95 9.33 -10.39 -10.78
N GLU A 96 8.26 -11.02 -11.24
CA GLU A 96 7.41 -10.49 -12.31
C GLU A 96 6.17 -9.87 -11.71
N HIS A 97 5.75 -8.72 -12.26
CA HIS A 97 4.66 -7.90 -11.73
C HIS A 97 3.64 -7.65 -12.85
N THR A 98 2.37 -7.92 -12.57
CA THR A 98 1.25 -7.40 -13.34
C THR A 98 0.47 -6.45 -12.45
N ILE A 99 0.33 -5.21 -12.88
CA ILE A 99 -0.40 -4.17 -12.14
C ILE A 99 -1.57 -3.73 -13.00
N THR A 100 -2.78 -3.86 -12.47
CA THR A 100 -4.01 -3.57 -13.20
C THR A 100 -4.85 -2.56 -12.43
N ALA A 101 -5.10 -1.41 -13.03
CA ALA A 101 -5.99 -0.39 -12.49
C ALA A 101 -7.44 -0.70 -12.82
N GLY A 102 -8.31 -0.60 -11.81
CA GLY A 102 -9.75 -0.57 -11.90
C GLY A 102 -10.30 0.85 -11.79
N THR A 103 -11.59 0.97 -11.45
CA THR A 103 -12.23 2.29 -11.28
C THR A 103 -11.72 3.03 -10.06
N ASP A 104 -11.61 2.32 -8.94
CA ASP A 104 -11.24 2.86 -7.62
C ASP A 104 -10.31 1.93 -6.84
N GLU A 105 -9.69 0.98 -7.55
CA GLU A 105 -8.73 0.06 -6.99
C GLU A 105 -7.59 -0.23 -7.97
N VAL A 106 -6.50 -0.77 -7.46
CA VAL A 106 -5.38 -1.29 -8.25
C VAL A 106 -5.03 -2.67 -7.72
N THR A 107 -4.95 -3.63 -8.61
CA THR A 107 -4.55 -5.01 -8.32
C THR A 107 -3.09 -5.21 -8.69
N PHE A 108 -2.34 -5.86 -7.80
CA PHE A 108 -0.95 -6.24 -8.02
C PHE A 108 -0.85 -7.77 -7.93
N GLU A 109 -0.39 -8.39 -9.00
CA GLU A 109 -0.13 -9.83 -9.07
C GLU A 109 1.35 -10.05 -9.31
N LEU A 110 2.02 -10.65 -8.34
CA LEU A 110 3.46 -10.85 -8.35
C LEU A 110 3.81 -12.34 -8.38
N VAL A 111 4.82 -12.68 -9.15
CA VAL A 111 5.42 -14.02 -9.20
C VAL A 111 6.92 -13.88 -8.92
N ALA A 112 7.34 -14.23 -7.71
CA ALA A 112 8.75 -14.31 -7.35
C ALA A 112 9.28 -15.72 -7.65
N HIS A 113 10.36 -15.83 -8.40
CA HIS A 113 11.02 -17.09 -8.74
C HIS A 113 12.50 -17.00 -8.44
N ASN A 114 13.04 -18.02 -7.78
CA ASN A 114 14.48 -18.17 -7.57
C ASN A 114 15.07 -19.17 -8.57
N PRO A 115 15.65 -18.73 -9.70
CA PRO A 115 16.25 -19.62 -10.69
C PRO A 115 17.66 -20.12 -10.29
N THR A 116 18.19 -19.66 -9.16
CA THR A 116 19.58 -19.93 -8.77
C THR A 116 19.72 -21.24 -8.00
N ALA A 117 20.96 -21.70 -7.81
CA ALA A 117 21.28 -22.85 -6.96
C ALA A 117 21.38 -22.48 -5.46
N ALA A 118 21.34 -21.20 -5.11
CA ALA A 118 21.43 -20.71 -3.73
C ALA A 118 20.04 -20.30 -3.23
N ARG A 119 19.84 -20.30 -1.91
CA ARG A 119 18.65 -19.70 -1.32
C ARG A 119 18.73 -18.18 -1.45
N SER A 120 17.64 -17.54 -1.87
CA SER A 120 17.57 -16.08 -1.90
C SER A 120 17.57 -15.50 -0.48
N GLU A 121 18.25 -14.37 -0.30
CA GLU A 121 18.27 -13.63 0.95
C GLU A 121 17.07 -12.69 1.10
N ALA A 122 16.29 -12.47 0.03
CA ALA A 122 15.13 -11.59 0.05
C ALA A 122 13.98 -12.21 0.86
N HIS A 123 13.70 -11.62 2.02
CA HIS A 123 12.63 -12.06 2.92
C HIS A 123 11.37 -11.23 2.82
N TRP A 124 11.47 -9.97 2.41
CA TRP A 124 10.32 -9.09 2.24
C TRP A 124 10.68 -7.92 1.32
N ALA A 125 9.69 -7.18 0.86
CA ALA A 125 9.89 -5.98 0.07
C ALA A 125 8.83 -4.93 0.39
N GLN A 126 9.21 -3.66 0.21
CA GLN A 126 8.42 -2.52 0.66
C GLN A 126 8.01 -1.59 -0.48
N PRO A 127 6.70 -1.49 -0.79
CA PRO A 127 6.15 -0.39 -1.57
C PRO A 127 5.93 0.83 -0.66
N CYS A 128 6.47 1.97 -1.05
CA CYS A 128 6.49 3.16 -0.22
C CYS A 128 5.52 4.21 -0.79
N VAL A 129 4.27 4.16 -0.33
CA VAL A 129 3.15 4.98 -0.85
C VAL A 129 3.19 6.36 -0.23
N ARG A 130 3.36 7.41 -1.04
CA ARG A 130 3.40 8.80 -0.61
C ARG A 130 2.00 9.43 -0.62
N LEU A 131 1.56 9.90 0.54
CA LEU A 131 0.19 10.40 0.75
C LEU A 131 0.14 11.84 1.27
N GLY A 132 1.24 12.59 1.22
CA GLY A 132 1.29 13.97 1.70
C GLY A 132 0.19 14.85 1.08
N PRO A 133 0.18 15.07 -0.25
CA PRO A 133 -0.85 15.85 -0.91
C PRO A 133 -2.27 15.32 -0.68
N PHE A 134 -2.46 14.00 -0.69
CA PHE A 134 -3.74 13.35 -0.44
C PHE A 134 -4.31 13.68 0.95
N THR A 135 -3.43 13.71 1.95
CA THR A 135 -3.76 14.04 3.34
C THR A 135 -3.77 15.55 3.64
N GLY A 136 -3.52 16.39 2.63
CA GLY A 136 -3.56 17.86 2.73
C GLY A 136 -2.24 18.52 3.07
N PHE A 137 -1.13 17.78 3.03
CA PHE A 137 0.21 18.28 3.35
C PHE A 137 1.03 18.52 2.08
N PRO A 138 1.93 19.53 2.08
CA PRO A 138 2.71 19.86 0.90
C PRO A 138 3.76 18.78 0.59
N GLY A 139 3.61 18.16 -0.57
CA GLY A 139 4.62 17.29 -1.17
C GLY A 139 4.91 15.99 -0.41
N ASN A 140 5.84 15.22 -0.98
CA ASN A 140 6.17 13.85 -0.57
C ASN A 140 7.62 13.72 -0.03
N GLY A 141 8.21 14.85 0.37
CA GLY A 141 9.61 14.94 0.78
C GLY A 141 9.82 14.93 2.30
N PRO A 142 11.06 14.70 2.77
CA PRO A 142 11.41 14.57 4.19
C PRO A 142 11.46 15.91 4.95
N ARG A 143 10.85 16.96 4.39
CA ARG A 143 10.87 18.30 4.98
C ARG A 143 9.61 18.53 5.82
N GLY A 144 9.78 19.25 6.92
CA GLY A 144 8.70 19.57 7.86
C GLY A 144 8.55 18.53 8.95
N ASP A 145 7.41 18.59 9.66
CA ASP A 145 7.04 17.58 10.64
C ASP A 145 6.67 16.28 9.92
N LEU A 146 7.35 15.19 10.26
CA LEU A 146 7.15 13.89 9.62
C LEU A 146 5.95 13.12 10.21
N ASN A 147 5.36 13.64 11.29
CA ASN A 147 4.22 13.07 12.00
C ASN A 147 2.93 13.87 11.81
N ASP A 148 2.97 14.98 11.07
CA ASP A 148 1.82 15.87 10.87
C ASP A 148 0.58 15.18 10.26
N TYR A 149 0.83 14.20 9.38
CA TYR A 149 -0.21 13.41 8.71
C TYR A 149 -0.76 12.23 9.54
N LEU A 150 -0.18 11.90 10.71
CA LEU A 150 -0.61 10.76 11.53
C LEU A 150 -2.13 10.76 11.81
N PRO A 151 -2.79 11.87 12.15
CA PRO A 151 -4.24 11.89 12.43
C PRO A 151 -5.11 11.46 11.24
N LYS A 152 -4.54 11.43 10.03
CA LYS A 152 -5.19 10.92 8.81
C LYS A 152 -4.95 9.44 8.59
N CYS A 153 -3.91 8.86 9.19
CA CYS A 153 -3.55 7.45 9.02
C CYS A 153 -4.43 6.53 9.88
N PHE A 154 -4.63 5.31 9.39
CA PHE A 154 -5.30 4.26 10.14
C PHE A 154 -4.76 2.87 9.77
N LEU A 155 -5.02 1.92 10.67
CA LEU A 155 -4.94 0.48 10.43
C LEU A 155 -6.03 -0.22 11.26
N PHE A 156 -6.09 -1.55 11.22
CA PHE A 156 -7.03 -2.30 12.04
C PHE A 156 -6.33 -3.09 13.14
N LEU A 157 -6.76 -2.87 14.38
CA LEU A 157 -6.34 -3.64 15.55
C LEU A 157 -7.48 -4.52 16.05
N LYS A 158 -7.13 -5.56 16.80
CA LYS A 158 -8.14 -6.30 17.58
C LYS A 158 -8.50 -5.49 18.83
N PRO A 159 -9.73 -5.61 19.34
CA PRO A 159 -10.09 -5.00 20.62
C PRO A 159 -9.16 -5.52 21.73
N GLU A 160 -8.79 -4.63 22.64
CA GLU A 160 -7.98 -5.02 23.80
C GLU A 160 -8.73 -6.05 24.64
N GLY A 161 -8.06 -7.14 25.01
CA GLY A 161 -8.66 -8.22 25.78
C GLY A 161 -9.57 -9.17 25.00
N ASP A 162 -9.82 -8.94 23.71
CA ASP A 162 -10.62 -9.82 22.86
C ASP A 162 -9.90 -10.19 21.55
N PRO A 163 -9.09 -11.27 21.56
CA PRO A 163 -8.38 -11.73 20.37
C PRO A 163 -9.30 -12.34 19.30
N ALA A 164 -10.58 -12.59 19.62
CA ALA A 164 -11.60 -13.07 18.68
C ALA A 164 -12.49 -11.93 18.14
N GLY A 165 -12.38 -10.73 18.70
CA GLY A 165 -13.15 -9.57 18.32
C GLY A 165 -12.90 -9.12 16.89
N ALA A 166 -13.92 -8.49 16.30
CA ALA A 166 -13.85 -7.95 14.95
C ALA A 166 -12.74 -6.88 14.83
N PRO A 167 -12.06 -6.77 13.67
CA PRO A 167 -11.08 -5.71 13.43
C PRO A 167 -11.68 -4.31 13.66
N VAL A 168 -10.99 -3.49 14.45
CA VAL A 168 -11.39 -2.11 14.76
C VAL A 168 -10.44 -1.13 14.06
N LEU A 169 -11.01 -0.22 13.27
CA LEU A 169 -10.24 0.87 12.70
C LEU A 169 -9.66 1.72 13.84
N THR A 170 -8.35 1.84 13.85
CA THR A 170 -7.61 2.63 14.83
C THR A 170 -6.81 3.69 14.09
N ARG A 171 -7.10 4.97 14.37
CA ARG A 171 -6.33 6.10 13.83
C ARG A 171 -4.97 6.23 14.54
N MET A 172 -4.03 6.88 13.87
CA MET A 172 -2.71 7.14 14.42
C MET A 172 -2.61 8.55 15.06
N PRO A 173 -1.76 8.75 16.09
CA PRO A 173 -1.04 7.70 16.81
C PRO A 173 -2.01 6.76 17.53
N THR A 174 -1.70 5.46 17.53
CA THR A 174 -2.45 4.45 18.28
C THR A 174 -2.22 4.63 19.79
N PRO A 175 -3.11 4.12 20.67
CA PRO A 175 -2.96 4.29 22.13
C PRO A 175 -1.60 3.80 22.67
N VAL A 176 -1.11 2.69 22.12
CA VAL A 176 0.28 2.27 22.29
C VAL A 176 1.10 2.85 21.13
N TRP A 177 2.09 3.68 21.43
CA TRP A 177 2.98 4.27 20.43
C TRP A 177 4.43 4.20 20.90
N GLU A 178 5.21 3.32 20.26
CA GLU A 178 6.63 3.15 20.58
C GLU A 178 7.47 4.27 20.00
N LEU A 179 8.55 4.62 20.71
CA LEU A 179 9.49 5.68 20.35
C LEU A 179 10.95 5.22 20.32
N LYS A 180 11.20 3.93 20.60
CA LYS A 180 12.54 3.37 20.71
C LYS A 180 12.80 2.40 19.57
N ALA A 181 13.83 2.68 18.78
CA ALA A 181 14.40 1.79 17.78
C ALA A 181 15.73 2.35 17.28
N ARG A 182 16.36 1.64 16.33
CA ARG A 182 17.56 2.11 15.63
C ARG A 182 17.33 3.42 14.88
N TYR A 183 16.21 3.54 14.17
CA TYR A 183 15.84 4.76 13.45
C TYR A 183 14.51 5.32 13.96
N ILE A 184 14.43 6.64 14.09
CA ILE A 184 13.20 7.38 14.46
C ILE A 184 13.03 8.59 13.51
N PRO A 185 11.81 9.11 13.30
CA PRO A 185 10.50 8.64 13.77
C PRO A 185 9.98 7.42 12.96
N GLY A 186 8.70 7.07 13.10
CA GLY A 186 8.03 5.96 12.40
C GLY A 186 7.36 4.98 13.37
N GLN A 187 6.50 4.10 12.86
CA GLN A 187 5.89 3.02 13.65
C GLN A 187 5.65 1.78 12.80
N VAL A 188 6.06 0.63 13.32
CA VAL A 188 5.99 -0.67 12.65
C VAL A 188 5.07 -1.60 13.43
N TRP A 189 4.28 -2.38 12.72
CA TRP A 189 3.51 -3.49 13.27
C TRP A 189 3.84 -4.77 12.51
N ALA A 190 4.42 -5.75 13.20
CA ALA A 190 4.75 -7.04 12.61
C ALA A 190 3.47 -7.80 12.20
N GLY A 191 3.48 -8.38 11.00
CA GLY A 191 2.42 -9.26 10.52
C GLY A 191 2.29 -10.54 11.37
N PRO A 192 1.13 -11.22 11.35
CA PRO A 192 0.92 -12.47 12.05
C PRO A 192 2.00 -13.51 11.71
N GLY A 193 2.64 -14.07 12.74
CA GLY A 193 3.68 -15.10 12.58
C GLY A 193 5.04 -14.58 12.07
N VAL A 194 5.18 -13.29 11.78
CA VAL A 194 6.47 -12.69 11.41
C VAL A 194 7.34 -12.54 12.66
N PRO A 195 8.59 -13.04 12.66
CA PRO A 195 9.49 -12.85 13.78
C PRO A 195 9.67 -11.36 14.11
N ARG A 196 9.54 -10.98 15.37
CA ARG A 196 9.60 -9.56 15.78
C ARG A 196 10.97 -8.91 15.61
N ASN A 197 12.02 -9.72 15.43
CA ASN A 197 13.36 -9.26 15.05
C ASN A 197 13.57 -9.19 13.53
N ASP A 198 12.55 -9.51 12.74
CA ASP A 198 12.56 -9.52 11.29
C ASP A 198 11.61 -8.46 10.73
N VAL A 199 11.71 -7.21 11.17
CA VAL A 199 10.89 -6.10 10.66
C VAL A 199 11.74 -4.85 10.44
N ASN A 200 11.18 -3.81 9.87
CA ASN A 200 11.87 -2.55 9.65
C ASN A 200 12.48 -2.01 10.95
N PRO A 201 13.71 -1.46 10.92
CA PRO A 201 14.46 -0.99 12.10
C PRO A 201 13.93 0.31 12.75
N ARG A 202 12.61 0.48 12.75
CA ARG A 202 11.84 1.61 13.30
C ARG A 202 11.06 1.14 14.54
N PRO A 203 10.48 2.04 15.36
CA PRO A 203 9.77 1.65 16.57
C PRO A 203 8.73 0.57 16.29
N LEU A 204 8.82 -0.53 17.03
CA LEU A 204 8.00 -1.71 16.81
C LEU A 204 6.89 -1.78 17.85
N ASN A 205 5.67 -1.49 17.43
CA ASN A 205 4.48 -1.58 18.27
C ASN A 205 4.24 -3.03 18.73
N PRO A 206 4.03 -3.32 20.02
CA PRO A 206 3.87 -4.69 20.52
C PRO A 206 2.61 -5.40 19.99
N GLN A 207 1.60 -4.66 19.53
CA GLN A 207 0.37 -5.23 18.98
C GLN A 207 0.60 -5.78 17.57
N THR A 208 -0.07 -6.89 17.25
CA THR A 208 -0.15 -7.42 15.89
C THR A 208 -1.42 -6.87 15.22
N PRO A 209 -1.36 -6.40 13.97
CA PRO A 209 -2.54 -5.94 13.24
C PRO A 209 -3.57 -7.05 13.12
N ALA A 210 -4.85 -6.68 13.14
CA ALA A 210 -5.94 -7.62 12.88
C ALA A 210 -5.90 -8.13 11.43
N ASN A 211 -5.36 -7.33 10.51
CA ASN A 211 -5.23 -7.63 9.10
C ASN A 211 -4.14 -6.78 8.42
N GLY A 212 -3.90 -7.01 7.13
CA GLY A 212 -2.86 -6.33 6.35
C GLY A 212 -3.24 -4.97 5.77
N LEU A 213 -4.37 -4.36 6.17
CA LEU A 213 -4.78 -3.03 5.71
C LEU A 213 -4.11 -1.92 6.54
N ILE A 214 -3.56 -0.95 5.81
CA ILE A 214 -3.14 0.35 6.32
C ILE A 214 -3.52 1.43 5.30
N GLY A 215 -3.84 2.63 5.77
CA GLY A 215 -4.34 3.68 4.89
C GLY A 215 -4.36 5.06 5.50
N CYS A 216 -4.89 6.00 4.72
CA CYS A 216 -5.15 7.38 5.16
C CYS A 216 -6.52 7.85 4.68
N PHE A 217 -7.14 8.75 5.45
CA PHE A 217 -8.25 9.59 4.97
C PHE A 217 -7.70 10.80 4.20
N SER A 218 -8.46 11.31 3.24
CA SER A 218 -8.12 12.56 2.56
C SER A 218 -8.15 13.76 3.51
N ALA A 219 -7.59 14.88 3.06
CA ALA A 219 -7.57 16.15 3.82
C ALA A 219 -8.94 16.53 4.40
N ASP A 220 -9.98 16.45 3.55
CA ASP A 220 -11.39 16.74 3.84
C ASP A 220 -12.18 15.53 4.36
N GLU A 221 -11.54 14.38 4.52
CA GLU A 221 -12.13 13.09 4.91
C GLU A 221 -13.26 12.59 3.99
N SER A 222 -13.38 13.10 2.78
CA SER A 222 -14.38 12.63 1.79
C SER A 222 -13.97 11.31 1.14
N MET A 223 -12.67 11.01 1.11
CA MET A 223 -12.09 9.81 0.51
C MET A 223 -11.19 9.07 1.49
N LEU A 224 -10.95 7.80 1.19
CA LEU A 224 -9.90 7.01 1.83
C LEU A 224 -8.98 6.38 0.78
N PHE A 225 -7.71 6.26 1.15
CA PHE A 225 -6.73 5.41 0.53
C PHE A 225 -6.44 4.24 1.48
N ALA A 226 -6.35 3.02 0.97
CA ALA A 226 -5.83 1.89 1.73
C ALA A 226 -5.02 0.95 0.85
N THR A 227 -4.01 0.30 1.41
CA THR A 227 -3.20 -0.71 0.74
C THR A 227 -3.10 -1.97 1.59
N ALA A 228 -3.05 -3.13 0.93
CA ALA A 228 -2.82 -4.42 1.58
C ALA A 228 -2.07 -5.39 0.66
N TRP A 229 -1.31 -6.29 1.26
CA TRP A 229 -0.63 -7.40 0.59
C TRP A 229 -0.86 -8.73 1.30
N GLU A 230 -0.72 -9.82 0.56
CA GLU A 230 -0.71 -11.17 1.13
C GLU A 230 0.28 -12.09 0.39
N PRO A 231 1.14 -12.82 1.13
CA PRO A 231 1.41 -12.63 2.56
C PRO A 231 2.08 -11.28 2.84
N TYR A 232 1.84 -10.68 4.01
CA TYR A 232 2.49 -9.43 4.42
C TYR A 232 3.50 -9.64 5.56
N GLN A 233 4.56 -8.85 5.53
CA GLN A 233 5.64 -8.80 6.50
C GLN A 233 5.26 -7.90 7.68
N GLU A 234 4.83 -6.68 7.38
CA GLU A 234 4.55 -5.65 8.35
C GLU A 234 3.64 -4.58 7.76
N LEU A 235 3.05 -3.79 8.66
CA LEU A 235 2.50 -2.49 8.34
C LEU A 235 3.43 -1.43 8.90
N PHE A 236 3.74 -0.41 8.12
CA PHE A 236 4.66 0.64 8.53
C PHE A 236 4.11 2.04 8.21
N GLN A 237 4.09 2.89 9.23
CA GLN A 237 3.93 4.31 9.10
C GLN A 237 5.31 4.94 8.92
N GLY A 238 5.57 5.46 7.71
CA GLY A 238 6.90 5.90 7.31
C GLY A 238 7.17 7.40 7.40
N VAL A 239 8.44 7.77 7.24
CA VAL A 239 8.98 9.08 7.64
C VAL A 239 8.93 10.16 6.55
N ILE A 240 8.10 9.95 5.53
CA ILE A 240 7.98 10.85 4.38
C ILE A 240 6.52 10.92 3.93
N ARG A 241 5.64 11.05 4.94
CA ARG A 241 4.18 11.03 4.80
C ARG A 241 3.72 9.81 4.00
N CYS A 242 4.24 8.64 4.37
CA CYS A 242 4.00 7.40 3.65
C CYS A 242 3.43 6.30 4.53
N VAL A 243 2.70 5.39 3.91
CA VAL A 243 2.26 4.15 4.55
C VAL A 243 2.73 2.98 3.72
N HIS A 244 2.94 1.87 4.40
CA HIS A 244 3.57 0.67 3.86
C HIS A 244 2.77 -0.53 4.34
N SER A 245 2.37 -1.37 3.39
CA SER A 245 2.01 -2.75 3.65
C SER A 245 3.06 -3.56 2.90
N ASP A 246 4.04 -4.06 3.63
CA ASP A 246 5.20 -4.71 3.05
C ASP A 246 4.90 -6.18 2.84
N PHE A 247 5.22 -6.75 1.68
CA PHE A 247 4.90 -8.15 1.41
C PHE A 247 6.04 -9.09 1.79
N ARG A 248 5.69 -10.32 2.14
CA ARG A 248 6.63 -11.34 2.59
C ARG A 248 7.03 -12.30 1.46
N LEU A 249 8.33 -12.49 1.29
CA LEU A 249 8.95 -13.49 0.42
C LEU A 249 9.50 -14.69 1.19
N GLY A 250 9.97 -14.49 2.43
CA GLY A 250 10.48 -15.56 3.30
C GLY A 250 11.77 -16.25 2.84
N GLY A 251 12.49 -15.69 1.85
CA GLY A 251 13.73 -16.23 1.27
C GLY A 251 13.54 -17.56 0.55
N LEU A 252 13.26 -17.47 -0.75
CA LEU A 252 12.92 -18.59 -1.62
C LEU A 252 14.09 -19.57 -1.78
N LYS A 253 13.81 -20.87 -1.69
CA LYS A 253 14.77 -21.95 -1.98
C LYS A 253 15.11 -22.01 -3.48
N PRO A 254 16.19 -22.70 -3.87
CA PRO A 254 16.50 -22.96 -5.27
C PRO A 254 15.29 -23.54 -6.03
N GLY A 255 14.93 -22.93 -7.15
CA GLY A 255 13.80 -23.32 -8.00
C GLY A 255 12.42 -22.99 -7.44
N GLU A 256 12.31 -22.44 -6.22
CA GLU A 256 11.02 -22.10 -5.62
C GLU A 256 10.36 -20.94 -6.36
N THR A 257 9.04 -21.00 -6.46
CA THR A 257 8.19 -19.91 -6.94
C THR A 257 7.14 -19.56 -5.90
N ARG A 258 6.92 -18.27 -5.68
CA ARG A 258 5.91 -17.73 -4.79
C ARG A 258 5.02 -16.73 -5.51
N ARG A 259 3.72 -16.85 -5.29
CA ARG A 259 2.74 -15.86 -5.73
C ARG A 259 2.43 -14.91 -4.58
N ILE A 260 2.37 -13.63 -4.90
CA ILE A 260 2.05 -12.56 -3.96
C ILE A 260 0.93 -11.72 -4.58
N ARG A 261 -0.06 -11.34 -3.79
CA ARG A 261 -1.14 -10.44 -4.23
C ARG A 261 -1.15 -9.16 -3.41
N GLY A 262 -1.44 -8.05 -4.08
CA GLY A 262 -1.58 -6.74 -3.46
C GLY A 262 -2.80 -6.01 -3.99
N LYS A 263 -3.37 -5.14 -3.17
CA LYS A 263 -4.47 -4.25 -3.52
C LYS A 263 -4.20 -2.86 -2.98
N ILE A 264 -4.56 -1.86 -3.78
CA ILE A 264 -4.79 -0.49 -3.34
C ILE A 264 -6.26 -0.16 -3.58
N TYR A 265 -6.87 0.54 -2.64
CA TYR A 265 -8.23 1.09 -2.72
C TYR A 265 -8.15 2.61 -2.62
N VAL A 266 -8.85 3.31 -3.51
CA VAL A 266 -8.98 4.78 -3.50
C VAL A 266 -10.43 5.16 -3.73
N MET A 267 -11.20 5.15 -2.65
CA MET A 267 -12.66 5.17 -2.69
C MET A 267 -13.23 6.26 -1.79
N LYS A 268 -14.56 6.46 -1.84
CA LYS A 268 -15.26 7.30 -0.86
C LYS A 268 -14.97 6.79 0.54
N ASN A 269 -15.02 7.69 1.53
CA ASN A 269 -14.84 7.34 2.93
C ASN A 269 -15.99 6.45 3.45
N ASP A 270 -15.89 5.15 3.17
CA ASP A 270 -16.80 4.08 3.59
C ASP A 270 -15.95 2.90 4.05
N VAL A 271 -15.66 2.88 5.36
CA VAL A 271 -14.79 1.90 6.01
C VAL A 271 -15.40 0.50 5.97
N ASP A 272 -16.72 0.38 6.08
CA ASP A 272 -17.39 -0.92 6.04
C ASP A 272 -17.33 -1.53 4.63
N ALA A 273 -17.48 -0.70 3.59
CA ALA A 273 -17.27 -1.14 2.22
C ALA A 273 -15.82 -1.53 1.94
N LEU A 274 -14.85 -0.80 2.49
CA LEU A 274 -13.43 -1.18 2.41
C LEU A 274 -13.20 -2.57 3.01
N LEU A 275 -13.72 -2.83 4.22
CA LEU A 275 -13.56 -4.14 4.88
C LEU A 275 -14.20 -5.27 4.07
N ARG A 276 -15.44 -5.09 3.57
CA ARG A 276 -16.10 -6.10 2.72
C ARG A 276 -15.32 -6.43 1.46
N ARG A 277 -14.80 -5.41 0.76
CA ARG A 277 -13.97 -5.60 -0.45
C ARG A 277 -12.69 -6.32 -0.12
N TYR A 278 -12.03 -5.89 0.93
CA TYR A 278 -10.80 -6.50 1.40
C TYR A 278 -10.99 -7.97 1.81
N GLU A 279 -12.09 -8.33 2.46
CA GLU A 279 -12.42 -9.73 2.76
C GLU A 279 -12.62 -10.56 1.48
N ALA A 280 -13.29 -10.00 0.47
CA ALA A 280 -13.51 -10.66 -0.81
C ALA A 280 -12.22 -10.85 -1.61
N ASP A 281 -11.31 -9.87 -1.61
CA ASP A 281 -10.04 -9.91 -2.35
C ASP A 281 -8.98 -10.81 -1.69
N PHE A 282 -9.09 -11.04 -0.38
CA PHE A 282 -8.17 -11.86 0.40
C PHE A 282 -8.94 -12.86 1.28
N PRO A 283 -9.58 -13.90 0.70
CA PRO A 283 -10.43 -14.83 1.45
C PRO A 283 -9.63 -15.85 2.29
N ASP A 284 -8.37 -16.10 1.96
CA ASP A 284 -7.59 -17.24 2.51
C ASP A 284 -6.87 -16.95 3.84
N ARG A 285 -7.25 -15.90 4.57
CA ARG A 285 -6.62 -15.43 5.82
C ARG A 285 -6.58 -16.45 6.96
N ALA A 286 -7.26 -17.58 6.79
CA ALA A 286 -7.52 -18.58 7.82
C ALA A 286 -6.51 -19.74 7.84
N ARG A 287 -5.30 -19.59 7.29
CA ARG A 287 -4.27 -20.65 7.32
C ARG A 287 -2.98 -20.21 7.97
#